data_AF-A0A0V0SNZ0-F1
#
_entry.id   AF-A0A0V0SNZ0-F1
#
_cell.length_a   1.000
_cell.length_b   1.000
_cell.length_c   1.000
_cell.angle_alpha   90.00
_cell.angle_beta   90.00
_cell.angle_gamma   90.00
#
_symmetry.space_group_name_H-M   'P 1'
#
loop_
_entity.id
_entity.type
_entity.pdbx_description
1 polymer ?
#
loop_
_entity_poly.entity_id
_entity_poly.type
_entity_poly.pdbx_seq_one_letter_code
_entity_poly.pdbx_strand_id
1 'polypeptide(L)' 'MSTLEAIYSTPIYNKKNEICEKRLLSKIAKTAKAIALLF' A
#
# COMPACT_ATOMS: atom_id res chain seq x y z
N MET A 1 24.51 3.25 8.96
CA MET A 1 23.37 2.58 8.31
C MET A 1 22.73 1.67 9.34
N SER A 2 21.62 2.11 9.91
CA SER A 2 20.99 1.48 11.08
C SER A 2 20.26 0.19 10.66
N THR A 3 20.19 -0.78 11.56
CA THR A 3 19.51 -2.09 11.40
C THR A 3 18.08 -1.98 10.87
N LEU A 4 17.40 -0.85 11.08
CA LEU A 4 16.09 -0.57 10.49
C LEU A 4 16.14 -0.47 8.97
N GLU A 5 17.11 0.26 8.40
CA GLU A 5 17.24 0.41 6.94
C GLU A 5 17.48 -0.95 6.27
N ALA A 6 18.22 -1.84 6.94
CA ALA A 6 18.41 -3.21 6.49
C ALA A 6 17.10 -4.03 6.52
N ILE A 7 16.27 -3.87 7.55
CA ILE A 7 14.95 -4.51 7.66
C ILE A 7 13.99 -4.02 6.57
N TYR A 8 13.92 -2.71 6.35
CA TYR A 8 13.10 -2.11 5.29
C TYR A 8 13.58 -2.50 3.89
N SER A 9 14.89 -2.70 3.72
CA SER A 9 15.49 -3.18 2.47
C SER A 9 15.36 -4.68 2.27
N THR A 10 14.82 -5.44 3.23
CA THR A 10 14.63 -6.88 3.01
C THR A 10 13.56 -7.14 1.95
N PRO A 11 13.75 -8.15 1.08
CA PRO A 11 12.77 -8.51 0.05
C PRO A 11 11.38 -8.85 0.63
N ILE A 12 11.36 -9.39 1.86
CA ILE A 12 10.13 -9.75 2.57
C ILE A 12 9.35 -8.50 2.98
N TYR A 13 10.02 -7.48 3.49
CA TYR A 13 9.39 -6.22 3.86
C TYR A 13 8.86 -5.49 2.63
N ASN A 14 9.66 -5.42 1.56
CA ASN A 14 9.27 -4.78 0.30
C ASN A 14 8.01 -5.45 -0.30
N LYS A 15 7.99 -6.79 -0.36
CA LYS A 15 6.83 -7.54 -0.89
C LYS A 15 5.56 -7.36 -0.04
N LYS A 16 5.70 -7.31 1.29
CA LYS A 16 4.57 -7.01 2.19
C LYS A 16 4.06 -5.58 2.00
N ASN A 17 4.97 -4.62 1.85
CA ASN A 17 4.62 -3.23 1.64
C ASN A 17 3.88 -3.03 0.31
N GLU A 18 4.37 -3.65 -0.77
CA GLU A 18 3.73 -3.62 -2.08
C GLU A 18 2.29 -4.18 -2.06
N ILE A 19 2.07 -5.29 -1.34
CA ILE A 19 0.72 -5.86 -1.16
C ILE A 19 -0.19 -4.91 -0.37
N CYS A 20 0.34 -4.30 0.69
CA CYS A 20 -0.39 -3.34 1.51
C CYS A 20 -0.76 -2.08 0.71
N GLU A 21 0.17 -1.52 -0.06
CA GLU A 21 -0.09 -0.36 -0.93
C GLU A 21 -1.14 -0.69 -1.99
N LYS A 22 -1.00 -1.80 -2.71
CA LYS A 22 -2.01 -2.23 -3.70
C LYS A 22 -3.40 -2.38 -3.08
N ARG A 23 -3.47 -2.93 -1.86
CA ARG A 23 -4.74 -3.07 -1.13
C ARG A 23 -5.31 -1.72 -0.69
N LEU A 24 -4.46 -0.79 -0.28
CA LEU A 24 -4.86 0.57 0.08
C LEU A 24 -5.39 1.33 -1.14
N LEU A 25 -4.65 1.31 -2.25
CA LEU A 25 -5.06 1.91 -3.51
C LEU A 25 -6.38 1.33 -4.03
N SER A 26 -6.57 0.02 -3.91
CA SER A 26 -7.84 -0.63 -4.28
C SER A 26 -9.02 -0.14 -3.43
N LYS A 27 -8.83 0.06 -2.11
CA LYS A 27 -9.86 0.64 -1.24
C LYS A 27 -10.19 2.07 -1.66
N ILE A 28 -9.16 2.91 -1.86
CA ILE A 28 -9.33 4.30 -2.27
C ILE A 28 -10.09 4.38 -3.62
N ALA A 29 -9.72 3.56 -4.59
CA ALA A 29 -10.40 3.53 -5.89
C ALA A 29 -11.88 3.12 -5.77
N LYS A 30 -12.20 2.14 -4.91
CA LYS A 30 -13.60 1.75 -4.64
C LYS A 30 -14.39 2.89 -3.99
N THR A 31 -13.80 3.56 -3.00
CA THR A 31 -14.42 4.70 -2.33
C THR A 31 -14.62 5.87 -3.29
N ALA A 32 -13.61 6.20 -4.09
CA ALA A 32 -13.69 7.25 -5.10
C ALA A 32 -14.78 6.94 -6.14
N LYS A 33 -14.88 5.68 -6.59
CA LYS A 33 -15.95 5.25 -7.49
C LYS A 33 -17.34 5.38 -6.85
N ALA A 34 -17.49 5.05 -5.57
CA ALA A 34 -18.75 5.22 -4.85
C ALA A 34 -19.13 6.70 -4.70
N ILE A 35 -18.16 7.58 -4.40
CA ILE A 35 -18.37 9.03 -4.33
C ILE A 35 -18.78 9.58 -5.70
N ALA A 36 -18.10 9.15 -6.78
CA ALA A 36 -18.42 9.58 -8.14
C ALA A 36 -19.81 9.11 -8.62
N LEU A 37 -20.39 8.08 -8.00
CA LEU A 37 -21.75 7.63 -8.29
C LEU A 37 -22.82 8.35 -7.45
N LEU A 38 -22.42 9.06 -6.40
CA LEU A 38 -23.32 9.82 -5.52
C LEU A 38 -23.61 11.23 -6.04
N PHE A 39 -22.80 11.75 -6.95
CA PHE A 39 -22.93 13.05 -7.60
C PHE A 39 -23.26 12.87 -9.08
#